data_AF-A0A7M1SNY0-F1
#
_entry.id   AF-A0A7M1SNY0-F1
#
_cell.length_a   1.000
_cell.length_b   1.000
_cell.length_c   1.000
_cell.angle_alpha   90.00
_cell.angle_beta   90.00
_cell.angle_gamma   90.00
#
_symmetry.space_group_name_H-M   'P 1'
#
loop_
_entity.id
_entity.type
_entity.pdbx_description
1 polymer ?
#
loop_
_entity_poly.entity_id
_entity_poly.type
_entity_poly.pdbx_seq_one_letter_code
_entity_poly.pdbx_strand_id
1 'polypeptide(L)'
;MSAVPESIDALARGVGRVMRLPTLVLVTLASLASTVALVLAVVNVLTSPSLGAGEFVVLALAVLLAAPVVAFAIRRRRWLRLSASSTGPVVTTELLSPDDLADRVEEEMRGQPGAEDVRVVLDAFTESQLPAGYGQRRGAGRFVGRVLGSGRLGVAGYALTRVEKAQRALLVAAGGPVRAPYLKDDLRLSALALVGTVLAVPLASLLAIILALVLLTA
;
A
#
# COMPACT_ATOMS: atom_id res chain seq x y z
N MET A 1 16.95 1.16 -28.81
CA MET A 1 17.05 1.40 -27.35
C MET A 1 15.63 1.35 -26.84
N SER A 2 15.29 0.46 -25.90
CA SER A 2 13.89 0.25 -25.48
C SER A 2 13.44 1.40 -24.58
N ALA A 3 12.34 2.07 -24.94
CA ALA A 3 11.81 3.24 -24.23
C ALA A 3 11.04 2.85 -22.96
N VAL A 4 10.59 1.60 -22.86
CA VAL A 4 9.76 1.09 -21.76
C VAL A 4 10.47 1.03 -20.39
N PRO A 5 11.71 0.50 -20.26
CA PRO A 5 12.40 0.53 -18.97
C PRO A 5 12.63 1.95 -18.45
N GLU A 6 12.88 2.87 -19.37
CA GLU A 6 13.20 4.27 -19.08
C GLU A 6 11.96 5.05 -18.60
N SER A 7 10.79 4.79 -19.20
CA SER A 7 9.51 5.35 -18.77
C SER A 7 9.05 4.78 -17.42
N ILE A 8 9.29 3.50 -17.15
CA ILE A 8 8.99 2.86 -15.86
C ILE A 8 9.85 3.46 -14.73
N ASP A 9 11.14 3.67 -14.96
CA ASP A 9 12.06 4.33 -14.01
C ASP A 9 11.69 5.80 -13.76
N ALA A 10 11.24 6.51 -14.80
CA ALA A 10 10.74 7.87 -14.67
C ALA A 10 9.44 7.94 -13.88
N LEU A 11 8.47 7.06 -14.16
CA LEU A 11 7.19 6.99 -13.46
C LEU A 11 7.39 6.63 -11.99
N ALA A 12 8.23 5.65 -11.67
CA ALA A 12 8.56 5.28 -10.29
C ALA A 12 9.12 6.47 -9.49
N ARG A 13 9.98 7.29 -10.10
CA ARG A 13 10.53 8.49 -9.43
C ARG A 13 9.53 9.64 -9.38
N GLY A 14 8.68 9.81 -10.39
CA GLY A 14 7.59 10.79 -10.41
C GLY A 14 6.59 10.54 -9.29
N VAL A 15 6.07 9.31 -9.21
CA VAL A 15 5.22 8.85 -8.12
C VAL A 15 5.94 9.01 -6.79
N GLY A 16 7.23 8.69 -6.72
CA GLY A 16 8.04 8.83 -5.50
C GLY A 16 8.22 10.27 -5.04
N ARG A 17 8.28 11.24 -5.95
CA ARG A 17 8.35 12.66 -5.63
C ARG A 17 7.00 13.21 -5.17
N VAL A 18 5.92 12.86 -5.87
CA VAL A 18 4.56 13.29 -5.51
C VAL A 18 4.13 12.69 -4.18
N MET A 19 4.38 11.39 -3.97
CA MET A 19 4.01 10.70 -2.75
C MET A 19 4.95 10.97 -1.57
N ARG A 20 6.12 11.58 -1.80
CA ARG A 20 7.15 11.78 -0.76
C ARG A 20 6.62 12.60 0.41
N LEU A 21 5.95 13.71 0.13
CA LEU A 21 5.41 14.64 1.12
C LEU A 21 4.21 14.05 1.89
N PRO A 22 3.12 13.60 1.24
CA PRO A 22 1.95 13.09 1.97
C PRO A 22 2.30 11.85 2.80
N THR A 23 3.13 10.95 2.29
CA THR A 23 3.55 9.77 3.06
C THR A 23 4.51 10.12 4.20
N LEU A 24 5.29 11.21 4.09
CA LEU A 24 6.11 11.70 5.20
C LEU A 24 5.24 12.30 6.30
N VAL A 25 4.28 13.14 5.96
CA VAL A 25 3.33 13.73 6.91
C VAL A 25 2.57 12.63 7.64
N LEU A 26 2.05 11.64 6.92
CA LEU A 26 1.35 10.50 7.52
C LEU A 26 2.26 9.73 8.50
N VAL A 27 3.48 9.37 8.08
CA VAL A 27 4.40 8.61 8.93
C VAL A 27 4.83 9.40 10.15
N THR A 28 5.07 10.71 10.01
CA THR A 28 5.47 11.57 11.13
C THR A 28 4.34 11.72 12.15
N LEU A 29 3.12 11.99 11.70
CA LEU A 29 1.94 12.04 12.57
C LEU A 29 1.67 10.69 13.25
N ALA A 30 1.71 9.59 12.49
CA ALA A 30 1.51 8.26 13.04
C ALA A 30 2.60 7.89 14.05
N SER A 31 3.86 8.20 13.75
CA SER A 31 4.98 7.94 14.67
C SER A 31 4.84 8.75 15.96
N LEU A 32 4.44 10.02 15.86
CA LEU A 32 4.23 10.87 17.03
C LEU A 32 3.08 10.33 17.89
N ALA A 33 1.92 10.03 17.29
CA ALA A 33 0.77 9.48 18.01
C ALA A 33 1.10 8.15 18.68
N SER A 34 1.75 7.21 17.97
CA SER A 34 2.17 5.92 18.52
C SER A 34 3.23 6.06 19.62
N THR A 35 4.16 7.01 19.49
CA THR A 35 5.19 7.24 20.53
C THR A 35 4.55 7.79 21.80
N VAL A 36 3.66 8.77 21.68
CA VAL A 36 2.94 9.32 22.84
C VAL A 36 2.12 8.22 23.53
N ALA A 37 1.36 7.44 22.77
CA ALA A 37 0.58 6.33 23.32
C ALA A 37 1.46 5.29 24.03
N LEU A 38 2.60 4.93 23.43
CA LEU A 38 3.54 3.98 24.03
C LEU A 38 4.19 4.53 25.31
N VAL A 39 4.61 5.79 25.31
CA VAL A 39 5.19 6.43 26.50
C VAL A 39 4.16 6.46 27.63
N LEU A 40 2.93 6.87 27.36
CA LEU A 40 1.87 6.88 28.37
C LEU A 40 1.54 5.47 28.88
N ALA A 41 1.57 4.45 28.02
CA ALA A 41 1.34 3.07 28.43
C ALA A 41 2.48 2.55 29.34
N VAL A 42 3.73 2.93 29.03
CA VAL A 42 4.89 2.62 29.88
C VAL A 42 4.79 3.34 31.22
N VAL A 43 4.45 4.63 31.23
CA VAL A 43 4.24 5.39 32.47
C VAL A 43 3.16 4.73 33.31
N ASN A 44 2.03 4.35 32.71
CA ASN A 44 0.95 3.65 33.41
C ASN A 44 1.42 2.36 34.09
N VAL A 45 2.23 1.53 33.41
CA VAL A 45 2.80 0.31 34.01
C VAL A 45 3.73 0.64 35.19
N LEU A 46 4.52 1.72 35.08
CA LEU A 46 5.50 2.10 36.10
C LEU A 46 4.87 2.78 37.32
N THR A 47 3.72 3.43 37.16
CA THR A 47 3.01 4.12 38.24
C THR A 47 1.93 3.26 38.90
N SER A 48 1.53 2.14 38.29
CA SER A 48 0.50 1.25 38.84
C SER A 48 0.95 0.65 40.19
N PRO A 49 0.11 0.72 41.24
CA PRO A 49 0.41 0.17 42.56
C PRO A 49 0.42 -1.37 42.58
N SER A 50 -0.25 -2.00 41.62
CA SER A 50 -0.23 -3.45 41.40
C SER A 50 -0.12 -3.73 39.92
N LEU A 51 0.85 -4.55 39.52
CA LEU A 51 1.00 -4.99 38.13
C LEU A 51 -0.07 -6.05 37.81
N GLY A 52 -1.21 -5.60 37.29
CA GLY A 52 -2.27 -6.45 36.80
C GLY A 52 -2.09 -6.85 35.34
N ALA A 53 -2.95 -7.76 34.87
CA ALA A 53 -3.00 -8.13 33.46
C ALA A 53 -3.44 -6.94 32.57
N GLY A 54 -4.20 -5.98 33.12
CA GLY A 54 -4.72 -4.82 32.39
C GLY A 54 -3.61 -3.91 31.86
N GLU A 55 -2.61 -3.62 32.66
CA GLU A 55 -1.47 -2.77 32.31
C GLU A 55 -0.66 -3.37 31.16
N PHE A 56 -0.40 -4.69 31.21
CA PHE A 56 0.29 -5.39 30.14
C PHE A 56 -0.54 -5.44 28.85
N VAL A 57 -1.86 -5.57 28.93
CA VAL A 57 -2.75 -5.52 27.75
C VAL A 57 -2.69 -4.16 27.09
N VAL A 58 -2.72 -3.06 27.86
CA VAL A 58 -2.62 -1.70 27.33
C VAL A 58 -1.26 -1.44 26.69
N LEU A 59 -0.17 -1.89 27.33
CA LEU A 59 1.17 -1.82 26.75
C LEU A 59 1.28 -2.63 25.46
N ALA A 60 0.77 -3.86 25.44
CA ALA A 60 0.77 -4.72 24.26
C ALA A 60 -0.02 -4.08 23.11
N LEU A 61 -1.16 -3.44 23.41
CA LEU A 61 -1.95 -2.70 22.43
C LEU A 61 -1.18 -1.51 21.85
N ALA A 62 -0.46 -0.74 22.66
CA ALA A 62 0.37 0.37 22.18
C ALA A 62 1.50 -0.13 21.25
N VAL A 63 2.16 -1.24 21.60
CA VAL A 63 3.17 -1.89 20.76
C VAL A 63 2.56 -2.39 19.44
N LEU A 64 1.38 -3.01 19.50
CA LEU A 64 0.67 -3.51 18.33
C LEU A 64 0.32 -2.39 17.35
N LEU A 65 -0.09 -1.22 17.84
CA LEU A 65 -0.38 -0.04 17.02
C LEU A 65 0.88 0.57 16.39
N ALA A 66 2.04 0.49 17.06
CA ALA A 66 3.31 0.97 16.51
C ALA A 66 3.84 0.07 15.38
N ALA A 67 3.56 -1.23 15.41
CA ALA A 67 4.05 -2.21 14.44
C ALA A 67 3.79 -1.86 12.95
N PRO A 68 2.55 -1.55 12.51
CA PRO A 68 2.31 -1.18 11.11
C PRO A 68 3.01 0.12 10.70
N VAL A 69 3.13 1.09 11.62
CA VAL A 69 3.82 2.38 11.37
C VAL A 69 5.31 2.14 11.11
N VAL A 70 5.95 1.33 11.95
CA VAL A 70 7.37 0.96 11.79
C VAL A 70 7.57 0.17 10.50
N ALA A 71 6.72 -0.82 10.22
CA ALA A 71 6.80 -1.60 8.99
C ALA A 71 6.67 -0.73 7.73
N PHE A 72 5.72 0.20 7.71
CA PHE A 72 5.54 1.13 6.60
C PHE A 72 6.73 2.09 6.45
N ALA A 73 7.26 2.62 7.56
CA ALA A 73 8.43 3.49 7.54
C ALA A 73 9.68 2.80 6.98
N ILE A 74 9.94 1.54 7.36
CA ILE A 74 11.05 0.74 6.83
C ILE A 74 10.89 0.51 5.33
N ARG A 75 9.70 0.07 4.90
CA ARG A 75 9.39 -0.19 3.48
C ARG A 75 9.53 1.06 2.63
N ARG A 76 9.01 2.19 3.11
CA ARG A 76 9.15 3.51 2.46
C ARG A 76 10.62 3.90 2.31
N ARG A 77 11.43 3.78 3.37
CA ARG A 77 12.87 4.11 3.31
C ARG A 77 13.63 3.20 2.34
N ARG A 78 13.29 1.91 2.31
CA ARG A 78 13.90 0.96 1.38
C ARG A 78 13.56 1.30 -0.07
N TRP A 79 12.29 1.55 -0.36
CA TRP A 79 11.84 1.93 -1.70
C TRP A 79 12.49 3.23 -2.20
N LEU A 80 12.59 4.25 -1.33
CA LEU A 80 13.25 5.51 -1.66
C LEU A 80 14.76 5.37 -1.91
N ARG A 81 15.43 4.43 -1.22
CA ARG A 81 16.85 4.13 -1.46
C ARG A 81 17.05 3.41 -2.79
N LEU A 82 16.20 2.42 -3.08
CA LEU A 82 16.29 1.63 -4.32
C LEU A 82 15.90 2.42 -5.57
N SER A 83 14.96 3.37 -5.47
CA SER A 83 14.60 4.24 -6.59
C SER A 83 15.62 5.35 -6.85
N ALA A 84 16.40 5.76 -5.83
CA ALA A 84 17.48 6.73 -5.99
C ALA A 84 18.69 6.15 -6.73
N SER A 85 18.90 4.83 -6.70
CA SER A 85 19.98 4.14 -7.39
C SER A 85 19.68 3.79 -8.85
N SER A 86 18.49 4.09 -9.39
CA SER A 86 18.14 3.82 -10.79
C SER A 86 18.52 4.98 -11.72
N THR A 87 19.14 4.64 -12.87
CA THR A 87 19.97 5.55 -13.69
C THR A 87 19.25 6.24 -14.86
N GLY A 88 17.96 5.99 -15.10
CA GLY A 88 17.24 6.58 -16.25
C GLY A 88 17.03 8.09 -16.17
N PRO A 89 16.77 8.82 -17.27
CA PRO A 89 16.32 10.22 -17.26
C PRO A 89 14.93 10.37 -16.61
N VAL A 90 14.73 11.46 -15.86
CA VAL A 90 13.43 11.80 -15.26
C VAL A 90 12.57 12.40 -16.36
N VAL A 91 11.53 11.69 -16.84
CA VAL A 91 10.55 12.27 -17.76
C VAL A 91 9.87 13.43 -17.06
N THR A 92 10.23 14.62 -17.53
CA THR A 92 9.56 15.89 -17.30
C THR A 92 8.11 15.77 -17.74
N THR A 93 7.18 15.85 -16.78
CA THR A 93 5.92 16.63 -16.83
C THR A 93 5.13 16.79 -18.14
N GLU A 94 5.24 15.90 -19.12
CA GLU A 94 4.19 15.68 -20.10
C GLU A 94 3.26 14.65 -19.48
N LEU A 95 2.09 15.12 -19.02
CA LEU A 95 0.98 14.23 -18.69
C LEU A 95 0.59 13.48 -19.96
N LEU A 96 1.23 12.34 -20.22
CA LEU A 96 0.68 11.34 -21.13
C LEU A 96 -0.64 10.85 -20.51
N SER A 97 -1.71 10.92 -21.30
CA SER A 97 -3.00 10.38 -20.88
C SER A 97 -2.82 8.89 -20.56
N PRO A 98 -3.51 8.33 -19.54
CA PRO A 98 -3.50 6.89 -19.26
C PRO A 98 -3.74 6.03 -20.51
N ASP A 99 -4.56 6.54 -21.43
CA ASP A 99 -4.90 5.88 -22.70
C ASP A 99 -3.70 5.83 -23.66
N ASP A 100 -2.93 6.91 -23.79
CA ASP A 100 -1.73 6.96 -24.64
C ASP A 100 -0.62 6.02 -24.15
N LEU A 101 -0.54 5.83 -22.83
CA LEU A 101 0.40 4.89 -22.21
C LEU A 101 -0.03 3.45 -22.46
N ALA A 102 -1.33 3.16 -22.39
CA ALA A 102 -1.88 1.84 -22.66
C ALA A 102 -1.63 1.42 -24.12
N ASP A 103 -1.91 2.31 -25.08
CA ASP A 103 -1.71 2.05 -26.50
C ASP A 103 -0.23 1.76 -26.84
N ARG A 104 0.70 2.53 -26.28
CA ARG A 104 2.14 2.30 -26.50
C ARG A 104 2.66 1.01 -25.88
N VAL A 105 2.18 0.69 -24.67
CA VAL A 105 2.56 -0.56 -23.99
C VAL A 105 1.98 -1.76 -24.74
N GLU A 106 0.78 -1.66 -25.29
CA GLU A 106 0.18 -2.69 -26.14
C GLU A 106 0.97 -2.89 -27.44
N GLU A 107 1.38 -1.80 -28.09
CA GLU A 107 2.21 -1.84 -29.31
C GLU A 107 3.57 -2.51 -29.07
N GLU A 108 4.24 -2.21 -27.95
CA GLU A 108 5.58 -2.71 -27.66
C GLU A 108 5.60 -4.13 -27.06
N MET A 109 4.53 -4.52 -26.37
CA MET A 109 4.32 -5.90 -25.90
C MET A 109 3.79 -6.83 -27.00
N ARG A 110 3.36 -6.29 -28.16
CA ARG A 110 2.83 -7.09 -29.27
C ARG A 110 3.90 -8.08 -29.77
N GLY A 111 3.68 -9.36 -29.49
CA GLY A 111 4.59 -10.44 -29.89
C GLY A 111 5.64 -10.84 -28.83
N GLN A 112 5.63 -10.23 -27.64
CA GLN A 112 6.46 -10.67 -26.50
C GLN A 112 5.71 -11.67 -25.60
N PRO A 113 6.41 -12.65 -25.00
CA PRO A 113 5.80 -13.57 -24.03
C PRO A 113 5.30 -12.78 -22.80
N GLY A 114 3.99 -12.86 -22.53
CA GLY A 114 3.32 -12.12 -21.44
C GLY A 114 2.48 -10.92 -21.90
N ALA A 115 2.38 -10.65 -23.20
CA ALA A 115 1.52 -9.60 -23.77
C ALA A 115 0.05 -9.74 -23.37
N GLU A 116 -0.43 -10.99 -23.28
CA GLU A 116 -1.81 -11.31 -22.94
C GLU A 116 -2.14 -10.96 -21.49
N ASP A 117 -1.18 -11.14 -20.57
CA ASP A 117 -1.33 -10.75 -19.16
C ASP A 117 -1.38 -9.23 -18.97
N VAL A 118 -0.64 -8.46 -19.78
CA VAL A 118 -0.67 -7.00 -19.77
C VAL A 118 -2.00 -6.47 -20.29
N ARG A 119 -2.51 -7.03 -21.40
CA ARG A 119 -3.84 -6.72 -21.93
C ARG A 119 -4.94 -6.99 -20.91
N VAL A 120 -4.90 -8.15 -20.25
CA VAL A 120 -5.88 -8.49 -19.20
C VAL A 120 -5.83 -7.48 -18.04
N VAL A 121 -4.66 -6.96 -17.69
CA VAL A 121 -4.54 -5.94 -16.64
C VAL A 121 -5.09 -4.58 -17.10
N LEU A 122 -4.76 -4.16 -18.32
CA LEU A 122 -5.25 -2.91 -18.91
C LEU A 122 -6.77 -2.92 -19.09
N ASP A 123 -7.32 -3.98 -19.69
CA ASP A 123 -8.76 -4.20 -19.82
C ASP A 123 -9.45 -4.14 -18.45
N ALA A 124 -8.83 -4.75 -17.44
CA ALA A 124 -9.39 -4.76 -16.09
C ALA A 124 -9.34 -3.38 -15.39
N PHE A 125 -8.42 -2.49 -15.76
CA PHE A 125 -8.40 -1.09 -15.30
C PHE A 125 -9.44 -0.25 -16.05
N THR A 126 -9.56 -0.43 -17.37
CA THR A 126 -10.56 0.25 -18.22
C THR A 126 -11.98 -0.16 -17.82
N GLU A 127 -12.20 -1.45 -17.54
CA GLU A 127 -13.51 -1.98 -17.13
C GLU A 127 -13.92 -1.50 -15.73
N SER A 128 -12.97 -1.12 -14.88
CA SER A 128 -13.27 -0.52 -13.57
C SER A 128 -13.70 0.96 -13.65
N GLN A 129 -13.47 1.63 -14.78
CA GLN A 129 -13.95 2.98 -15.05
C GLN A 129 -15.31 3.02 -15.75
N LEU A 130 -15.80 1.88 -16.24
CA LEU A 130 -17.14 1.77 -16.81
C LEU A 130 -18.19 1.74 -15.69
N PRO A 131 -19.26 2.57 -15.77
CA PRO A 131 -20.36 2.50 -14.81
C PRO A 131 -20.93 1.09 -14.74
N ALA A 132 -21.17 0.58 -13.53
CA ALA A 132 -21.76 -0.72 -13.28
C ALA A 132 -23.17 -0.80 -13.88
N GLY A 133 -23.27 -1.14 -15.18
CA GLY A 133 -24.53 -1.10 -15.91
C GLY A 133 -24.53 -1.78 -17.29
N TYR A 134 -23.38 -2.21 -17.82
CA TYR A 134 -23.33 -2.95 -19.09
C TYR A 134 -22.98 -4.40 -18.84
N GLY A 135 -23.91 -5.31 -19.16
CA GLY A 135 -23.67 -6.77 -19.12
C GLY A 135 -24.63 -7.58 -18.24
N GLN A 136 -25.88 -7.15 -18.08
CA GLN A 136 -26.92 -7.91 -17.38
C GLN A 136 -27.42 -9.09 -18.23
N ARG A 137 -26.83 -10.30 -18.10
CA ARG A 137 -27.52 -11.56 -18.47
C ARG A 137 -27.20 -12.74 -17.53
N ARG A 138 -28.22 -13.02 -16.70
CA ARG A 138 -28.73 -14.32 -16.20
C ARG A 138 -27.82 -15.29 -15.42
N GLY A 139 -28.23 -15.54 -14.17
CA GLY A 139 -27.87 -16.74 -13.40
C GLY A 139 -28.19 -16.61 -11.91
N ALA A 140 -29.46 -16.79 -11.53
CA ALA A 140 -29.97 -16.64 -10.15
C ALA A 140 -29.35 -17.60 -9.11
N GLY A 141 -28.64 -18.66 -9.54
CA GLY A 141 -27.98 -19.62 -8.65
C GLY A 141 -26.65 -19.18 -8.04
N ARG A 142 -26.04 -18.07 -8.49
CA ARG A 142 -24.72 -17.62 -7.99
C ARG A 142 -24.82 -16.70 -6.77
N PHE A 143 -26.02 -16.25 -6.42
CA PHE A 143 -26.24 -15.34 -5.30
C PHE A 143 -26.02 -16.05 -3.94
N VAL A 144 -26.45 -17.31 -3.82
CA VAL A 144 -26.31 -18.10 -2.58
C VAL A 144 -24.83 -18.41 -2.29
N GLY A 145 -24.02 -18.74 -3.31
CA GLY A 145 -22.57 -18.91 -3.15
C GLY A 145 -21.79 -17.62 -2.86
N ARG A 146 -22.33 -16.46 -3.29
CA ARG A 146 -21.75 -15.14 -3.00
C ARG A 146 -22.05 -14.68 -1.57
N VAL A 147 -23.24 -14.98 -1.05
CA VAL A 147 -23.64 -14.60 0.32
C VAL A 147 -22.93 -15.47 1.36
N LEU A 148 -22.72 -16.76 1.10
CA LEU A 148 -22.04 -17.67 2.04
C LEU A 148 -20.50 -17.70 1.89
N GLY A 149 -19.95 -17.33 0.73
CA GLY A 149 -18.52 -17.45 0.43
C GLY A 149 -17.71 -16.15 0.31
N SER A 150 -18.34 -14.97 0.36
CA SER A 150 -17.64 -13.68 0.18
C SER A 150 -17.93 -12.69 1.29
N GLY A 151 -17.33 -12.95 2.46
CA GLY A 151 -17.08 -11.89 3.43
C GLY A 151 -16.11 -10.87 2.84
N ARG A 152 -16.19 -9.61 3.28
CA ARG A 152 -15.46 -8.41 2.81
C ARG A 152 -13.92 -8.57 2.61
N LEU A 153 -13.36 -9.69 3.08
CA LEU A 153 -12.03 -10.21 2.75
C LEU A 153 -11.84 -10.58 1.26
N GLY A 154 -12.89 -10.97 0.54
CA GLY A 154 -12.81 -11.33 -0.88
C GLY A 154 -12.50 -10.14 -1.79
N VAL A 155 -13.04 -8.96 -1.48
CA VAL A 155 -12.76 -7.71 -2.22
C VAL A 155 -11.33 -7.23 -1.96
N ALA A 156 -10.87 -7.31 -0.70
CA ALA A 156 -9.48 -7.02 -0.35
C ALA A 156 -8.51 -8.02 -1.02
N GLY A 157 -8.80 -9.32 -0.96
CA GLY A 157 -8.02 -10.35 -1.66
C GLY A 157 -8.00 -10.17 -3.18
N TYR A 158 -9.12 -9.75 -3.76
CA TYR A 158 -9.23 -9.46 -5.19
C TYR A 158 -8.39 -8.24 -5.60
N ALA A 159 -8.41 -7.16 -4.80
CA ALA A 159 -7.53 -6.01 -5.03
C ALA A 159 -6.04 -6.40 -4.88
N LEU A 160 -5.69 -7.18 -3.86
CA LEU A 160 -4.32 -7.64 -3.62
C LEU A 160 -3.80 -8.59 -4.71
N THR A 161 -4.67 -9.39 -5.34
CA THR A 161 -4.30 -10.23 -6.49
C THR A 161 -4.08 -9.42 -7.76
N ARG A 162 -4.85 -8.36 -7.99
CA ARG A 162 -4.60 -7.43 -9.11
C ARG A 162 -3.28 -6.68 -8.97
N VAL A 163 -2.95 -6.22 -7.76
CA VAL A 163 -1.66 -5.54 -7.49
C VAL A 163 -0.47 -6.44 -7.78
N GLU A 164 -0.54 -7.73 -7.43
CA GLU A 164 0.54 -8.68 -7.73
C GLU A 164 0.71 -8.90 -9.24
N LYS A 165 -0.39 -9.03 -9.99
CA LYS A 165 -0.34 -9.18 -11.45
C LYS A 165 0.26 -7.95 -12.13
N ALA A 166 -0.19 -6.76 -11.74
CA ALA A 166 0.36 -5.49 -12.24
C ALA A 166 1.86 -5.37 -11.90
N GLN A 167 2.26 -5.75 -10.69
CA GLN A 167 3.66 -5.75 -10.27
C GLN A 167 4.51 -6.70 -11.13
N ARG A 168 4.06 -7.94 -11.34
CA ARG A 168 4.78 -8.92 -12.16
C ARG A 168 4.90 -8.46 -13.61
N ALA A 169 3.83 -7.91 -14.19
CA ALA A 169 3.83 -7.34 -15.53
C ALA A 169 4.85 -6.19 -15.66
N LEU A 170 4.87 -5.27 -14.70
CA LEU A 170 5.86 -4.17 -14.65
C LEU A 170 7.29 -4.67 -14.46
N LEU A 171 7.49 -5.75 -13.69
CA LEU A 171 8.79 -6.34 -13.42
C LEU A 171 9.36 -7.02 -14.69
N VAL A 172 8.51 -7.68 -15.46
CA VAL A 172 8.86 -8.26 -16.77
C VAL A 172 9.17 -7.14 -17.77
N ALA A 173 8.30 -6.13 -17.87
CA ALA A 173 8.48 -4.98 -18.76
C ALA A 173 9.76 -4.18 -18.45
N ALA A 174 10.15 -4.07 -17.18
CA ALA A 174 11.38 -3.40 -16.76
C ALA A 174 12.67 -4.23 -17.01
N GLY A 175 12.55 -5.46 -17.54
CA GLY A 175 13.70 -6.34 -17.80
C GLY A 175 14.19 -7.10 -16.56
N GLY A 176 13.31 -7.35 -15.59
CA GLY A 176 13.55 -8.25 -14.47
C GLY A 176 14.05 -7.56 -13.18
N PRO A 177 14.20 -8.35 -12.09
CA PRO A 177 14.44 -7.82 -10.73
C PRO A 177 15.82 -7.19 -10.55
N VAL A 178 16.75 -7.44 -11.47
CA VAL A 178 18.09 -6.82 -11.48
C VAL A 178 18.02 -5.37 -11.95
N ARG A 179 17.15 -5.08 -12.93
CA ARG A 179 16.98 -3.72 -13.48
C ARG A 179 16.00 -2.88 -12.65
N ALA A 180 14.95 -3.48 -12.10
CA ALA A 180 13.98 -2.78 -11.24
C ALA A 180 13.92 -3.39 -9.82
N PRO A 181 14.97 -3.21 -8.98
CA PRO A 181 15.04 -3.82 -7.65
C PRO A 181 13.97 -3.30 -6.69
N TYR A 182 13.44 -2.10 -6.92
CA TYR A 182 12.35 -1.52 -6.13
C TYR A 182 10.99 -2.21 -6.34
N LEU A 183 10.81 -2.94 -7.45
CA LEU A 183 9.62 -3.77 -7.72
C LEU A 183 9.75 -5.18 -7.14
N LYS A 184 10.85 -5.53 -6.47
CA LYS A 184 11.01 -6.85 -5.83
C LYS A 184 10.12 -7.02 -4.59
N ASP A 185 9.82 -5.92 -3.90
CA ASP A 185 9.10 -5.97 -2.63
C ASP A 185 7.60 -6.18 -2.84
N ASP A 186 7.01 -7.12 -2.10
CA ASP A 186 5.57 -7.39 -2.17
C ASP A 186 4.77 -6.13 -1.83
N LEU A 187 4.10 -5.56 -2.84
CA LEU A 187 3.27 -4.36 -2.72
C LEU A 187 2.08 -4.58 -1.78
N ARG A 188 1.62 -5.82 -1.59
CA ARG A 188 0.52 -6.16 -0.68
C ARG A 188 0.86 -5.76 0.74
N LEU A 189 2.04 -6.12 1.18
CA LEU A 189 2.51 -5.83 2.53
C LEU A 189 2.75 -4.32 2.71
N SER A 190 3.17 -3.62 1.66
CA SER A 190 3.30 -2.15 1.68
C SER A 190 1.95 -1.45 1.75
N ALA A 191 0.95 -1.93 0.99
CA ALA A 191 -0.41 -1.42 1.03
C ALA A 191 -1.10 -1.71 2.38
N LEU A 192 -0.92 -2.92 2.91
CA LEU A 192 -1.45 -3.31 4.21
C LEU A 192 -0.80 -2.51 5.34
N ALA A 193 0.52 -2.29 5.29
CA ALA A 193 1.21 -1.42 6.24
C ALA A 193 0.77 0.05 6.12
N LEU A 194 0.48 0.54 4.92
CA LEU A 194 -0.08 1.88 4.72
C LEU A 194 -1.47 2.00 5.36
N VAL A 195 -2.39 1.08 5.06
CA VAL A 195 -3.73 1.05 5.67
C VAL A 195 -3.64 0.95 7.19
N GLY A 196 -2.78 0.05 7.69
CA GLY A 196 -2.50 -0.08 9.11
C GLY A 196 -1.97 1.22 9.73
N THR A 197 -1.11 1.96 9.04
CA THR A 197 -0.60 3.26 9.49
C THR A 197 -1.71 4.32 9.54
N VAL A 198 -2.58 4.38 8.54
CA VAL A 198 -3.73 5.30 8.51
C VAL A 198 -4.67 5.02 9.69
N LEU A 199 -4.94 3.75 9.99
CA LEU A 199 -5.77 3.36 11.13
C LEU A 199 -5.06 3.56 12.48
N ALA A 200 -3.73 3.43 12.51
CA ALA A 200 -2.96 3.63 13.73
C ALA A 200 -3.03 5.07 14.24
N VAL A 201 -3.16 6.08 13.38
CA VAL A 201 -3.27 7.50 13.80
C VAL A 201 -4.45 7.74 14.75
N PRO A 202 -5.72 7.49 14.37
CA PRO A 202 -6.85 7.73 15.26
C PRO A 202 -6.84 6.79 16.48
N LEU A 203 -6.45 5.53 16.30
CA LEU A 203 -6.43 4.55 17.39
C LEU A 203 -5.37 4.87 18.45
N ALA A 204 -4.15 5.21 18.05
CA ALA A 204 -3.09 5.59 18.97
C ALA A 204 -3.40 6.93 19.66
N SER A 205 -3.99 7.89 18.93
CA SER A 205 -4.42 9.16 19.51
C SER A 205 -5.50 8.95 20.57
N LEU A 206 -6.51 8.12 20.28
CA LEU A 206 -7.57 7.78 21.25
C LEU A 206 -6.99 7.07 22.47
N LEU A 207 -6.11 6.09 22.27
CA LEU A 207 -5.43 5.38 23.37
C LEU A 207 -4.62 6.34 24.25
N ALA A 208 -3.87 7.26 23.63
CA ALA A 208 -3.10 8.28 24.34
C ALA A 208 -4.01 9.20 25.18
N ILE A 209 -5.15 9.64 24.62
CA ILE A 209 -6.13 10.47 25.35
C ILE A 209 -6.67 9.71 26.56
N ILE A 210 -7.09 8.46 26.38
CA ILE A 210 -7.61 7.62 27.47
C ILE A 210 -6.56 7.46 28.57
N LEU A 211 -5.32 7.11 28.21
CA LEU A 211 -4.23 6.93 29.17
C LEU A 211 -3.89 8.23 29.90
N ALA A 212 -3.88 9.37 29.20
CA ALA A 212 -3.64 10.66 29.83
C ALA A 212 -4.72 10.98 30.87
N LEU A 213 -6.00 10.73 30.56
CA LEU A 213 -7.10 10.92 31.50
C LEU A 213 -6.98 9.98 32.72
N VAL A 214 -6.69 8.70 32.49
CA VAL A 214 -6.48 7.72 33.58
C VAL A 214 -5.34 8.18 34.50
N LEU A 215 -4.20 8.56 33.94
CA LEU A 215 -3.03 9.02 34.69
C LEU A 215 -3.25 10.35 35.42
N LEU A 216 -4.16 11.20 34.96
CA LEU A 216 -4.55 12.42 35.67
C LEU A 216 -5.47 12.15 36.86
N THR A 217 -6.17 11.01 36.86
CA THR A 217 -7.14 10.63 37.91
C THR A 217 -6.59 9.59 38.90
N ALA A 218 -5.43 9.01 38.60
CA ALA A 218 -4.74 8.01 39.43
C ALA A 218 -3.81 8.70 40.46
#